data_AF-A0A7Y3MES4-F1
#
_entry.id   AF-A0A7Y3MES4-F1
#
_cell.length_a   1.000
_cell.length_b   1.000
_cell.length_c   1.000
_cell.angle_alpha   90.00
_cell.angle_beta   90.00
_cell.angle_gamma   90.00
#
_symmetry.space_group_name_H-M   'P 1'
#
loop_
_entity.id
_entity.type
_entity.pdbx_description
1 polymer ?
#
loop_
_entity_poly.entity_id
_entity_poly.type
_entity_poly.pdbx_seq_one_letter_code
_entity_poly.pdbx_strand_id
1 'polypeptide(L)'
;MVSTLAWLQGPDRAMAQSDMTWRELAPENLAYMELVLAGGETGTVIIELNPRFAPETVKQFRRLASEGFYRGLSFYRVIDGFVA
;
A
#
# COMPACT_ATOMS: atom_id res chain seq x y z
N MET A 1 -60.96 -14.21 8.18
CA MET A 1 -60.15 -14.00 6.97
C MET A 1 -60.14 -12.52 6.65
N VAL A 2 -59.10 -11.76 7.04
CA VAL A 2 -58.23 -10.96 6.17
C VAL A 2 -56.99 -10.60 7.01
N SER A 3 -55.82 -10.73 6.38
CA SER A 3 -54.46 -10.48 6.85
C SER A 3 -54.21 -9.03 7.31
N THR A 4 -53.39 -8.81 8.34
CA THR A 4 -52.48 -7.65 8.40
C THR A 4 -51.25 -7.96 9.28
N LEU A 5 -50.15 -8.31 8.62
CA LEU A 5 -48.80 -8.31 9.16
C LEU A 5 -48.21 -6.89 9.18
N ALA A 6 -47.15 -6.73 9.98
CA ALA A 6 -46.04 -5.77 9.81
C ALA A 6 -46.24 -4.32 10.30
N TRP A 7 -45.92 -4.09 11.58
CA TRP A 7 -45.40 -2.81 12.07
C TRP A 7 -44.28 -3.06 13.08
N LEU A 8 -43.03 -3.07 12.62
CA LEU A 8 -41.88 -2.58 13.39
C LEU A 8 -40.67 -2.37 12.45
N GLN A 9 -40.84 -1.54 11.43
CA GLN A 9 -39.69 -0.93 10.74
C GLN A 9 -39.44 0.39 11.47
N GLY A 10 -38.43 0.43 12.36
CA GLY A 10 -37.87 1.69 12.85
C GLY A 10 -37.35 2.51 11.67
N PRO A 11 -37.06 3.82 11.85
CA PRO A 11 -36.61 4.64 10.74
C PRO A 11 -35.40 3.96 10.10
N ASP A 12 -35.56 3.59 8.82
CA ASP A 12 -34.51 3.19 7.91
C ASP A 12 -33.41 4.25 8.00
N ARG A 13 -32.46 4.04 8.90
CA ARG A 13 -31.13 4.56 8.72
C ARG A 13 -30.62 3.81 7.52
N ALA A 14 -30.87 4.38 6.35
CA ALA A 14 -30.12 4.09 5.14
C ALA A 14 -28.65 4.27 5.51
N MET A 15 -28.03 3.19 5.98
CA MET A 15 -26.60 3.05 6.06
C MET A 15 -26.19 3.01 4.60
N ALA A 16 -25.80 4.17 4.07
CA ALA A 16 -24.94 4.21 2.91
C ALA A 16 -23.62 3.55 3.34
N GLN A 17 -23.59 2.22 3.33
CA GLN A 17 -22.39 1.44 3.43
C GLN A 17 -21.64 1.74 2.13
N SER A 18 -20.67 2.64 2.18
CA SER A 18 -19.69 2.70 1.11
C SER A 18 -18.94 1.37 1.17
N ASP A 19 -19.28 0.44 0.28
CA ASP A 19 -18.66 -0.89 0.16
C ASP A 19 -17.20 -0.78 -0.36
N MET A 20 -16.39 0.08 0.26
CA MET A 20 -14.95 0.12 0.03
C MET A 20 -14.34 -1.08 0.75
N THR A 21 -14.12 -2.14 -0.01
CA THR A 21 -13.41 -3.33 0.47
C THR A 21 -11.91 -3.07 0.37
N TRP A 22 -11.29 -2.74 1.51
CA TRP A 22 -9.84 -2.59 1.62
C TRP A 22 -9.16 -3.96 1.66
N ARG A 23 -7.96 -4.06 1.09
CA ARG A 23 -7.11 -5.25 1.18
C ARG A 23 -5.96 -5.00 2.15
N GLU A 24 -5.74 -5.92 3.05
CA GLU A 24 -4.57 -5.92 3.94
C GLU A 24 -3.28 -6.24 3.16
N LEU A 25 -2.20 -5.54 3.51
CA LEU A 25 -0.89 -5.74 2.89
C LEU A 25 -0.08 -6.71 3.76
N ALA A 26 0.45 -7.76 3.14
CA ALA A 26 1.36 -8.68 3.82
C ALA A 26 2.66 -7.93 4.19
N PRO A 27 3.07 -7.88 5.48
CA PRO A 27 4.22 -7.09 5.91
C PRO A 27 5.52 -7.43 5.19
N GLU A 28 5.73 -8.70 4.83
CA GLU A 28 6.89 -9.17 4.09
C GLU A 28 6.97 -8.63 2.65
N ASN A 29 5.86 -8.15 2.11
CA ASN A 29 5.80 -7.48 0.81
C ASN A 29 6.03 -5.97 0.92
N LEU A 30 6.21 -5.40 2.12
CA LEU A 30 6.43 -3.97 2.28
C LEU A 30 7.93 -3.65 2.39
N ALA A 31 8.41 -2.80 1.50
CA ALA A 31 9.74 -2.21 1.57
C ALA A 31 9.64 -0.75 1.99
N TYR A 32 10.45 -0.37 2.97
CA TYR A 32 10.57 0.98 3.48
C TYR A 32 11.90 1.57 2.99
N MET A 33 11.84 2.74 2.38
CA MET A 33 13.00 3.46 1.90
C MET A 33 12.98 4.86 2.50
N GLU A 34 13.99 5.17 3.30
CA GLU A 34 14.23 6.51 3.82
C GLU A 34 15.10 7.29 2.85
N LEU A 35 14.65 8.49 2.51
CA LEU A 35 15.33 9.41 1.60
C LEU A 35 15.73 10.66 2.38
N VAL A 36 16.98 11.08 2.24
CA VAL A 36 17.44 12.38 2.70
C VAL A 36 17.31 13.35 1.54
N LEU A 37 16.48 14.38 1.70
CA LEU A 37 16.24 15.41 0.69
C LEU A 37 17.35 16.46 0.74
N ALA A 38 17.48 17.26 -0.33
CA ALA A 38 18.52 18.29 -0.42
C ALA A 38 18.47 19.33 0.74
N GLY A 39 17.32 19.51 1.38
CA GLY A 39 17.14 20.36 2.57
C GLY A 39 17.52 19.70 3.89
N GLY A 40 18.02 18.45 3.89
CA GLY A 40 18.34 17.69 5.10
C GLY A 40 17.13 17.02 5.78
N GLU A 41 15.92 17.26 5.27
CA GLU A 41 14.70 16.58 5.70
C GLU A 41 14.70 15.11 5.26
N THR A 42 13.98 14.27 6.00
CA THR A 42 13.79 12.86 5.66
C THR A 42 12.38 12.59 5.14
N GLY A 43 12.29 11.84 4.06
CA GLY A 43 11.03 11.32 3.51
C GLY A 43 11.01 9.79 3.56
N THR A 44 9.83 9.20 3.79
CA THR A 44 9.65 7.74 3.74
C THR A 44 8.84 7.36 2.50
N VAL A 45 9.38 6.46 1.70
CA VAL A 45 8.66 5.80 0.60
C VAL A 45 8.35 4.38 1.02
N ILE A 46 7.08 3.99 0.91
CA ILE A 46 6.60 2.64 1.19
C ILE A 46 6.22 1.99 -0.14
N ILE A 47 6.82 0.83 -0.42
CA ILE A 47 6.65 0.12 -1.68
C ILE A 47 6.04 -1.26 -1.37
N GLU A 48 4.90 -1.58 -1.98
CA GLU A 48 4.37 -2.94 -1.99
C GLU A 48 5.01 -3.75 -3.14
N LEU A 49 5.73 -4.80 -2.77
CA LEU A 49 6.33 -5.77 -3.68
C LEU A 49 5.28 -6.76 -4.17
N ASN A 50 5.29 -7.05 -5.46
CA ASN A 50 4.30 -7.93 -6.08
C ASN A 50 4.90 -9.26 -6.55
N PRO A 51 4.95 -10.29 -5.67
CA PRO A 51 5.54 -11.59 -6.00
C PRO A 51 4.72 -12.37 -7.03
N ARG A 52 3.43 -12.03 -7.23
CA ARG A 52 2.59 -12.70 -8.23
C ARG A 52 3.03 -12.37 -9.65
N PHE A 53 3.45 -11.13 -9.90
CA PHE A 53 3.89 -10.70 -11.23
C PHE A 53 5.38 -10.95 -11.46
N ALA A 54 6.22 -10.78 -10.43
CA ALA A 54 7.68 -10.88 -10.57
C ALA A 54 8.34 -11.60 -9.37
N PRO A 55 8.13 -12.92 -9.21
CA PRO A 55 8.56 -13.66 -8.02
C PRO A 55 10.08 -13.63 -7.79
N GLU A 56 10.87 -13.86 -8.85
CA GLU A 56 12.34 -13.88 -8.74
C GLU A 56 12.91 -12.48 -8.45
N THR A 57 12.34 -11.43 -9.05
CA THR A 57 12.74 -10.04 -8.79
C THR A 57 12.46 -9.66 -7.34
N VAL A 58 11.28 -10.00 -6.82
CA VAL A 58 10.93 -9.74 -5.41
C VAL A 58 11.86 -10.48 -4.46
N LYS A 59 12.17 -11.75 -4.76
CA LYS A 59 13.12 -12.55 -3.97
C LYS A 59 14.51 -11.90 -3.92
N GLN A 60 15.05 -11.49 -5.07
CA GLN A 60 16.36 -10.84 -5.13
C GLN A 60 16.37 -9.47 -4.46
N PHE A 61 15.33 -8.66 -4.69
CA PHE A 61 15.20 -7.34 -4.08
C PHE A 61 15.18 -7.42 -2.55
N ARG A 62 14.39 -8.34 -1.98
CA ARG A 62 14.37 -8.60 -0.54
C ARG A 62 15.74 -8.97 0.01
N ARG A 63 16.45 -9.87 -0.68
CA ARG A 63 17.79 -10.30 -0.27
C ARG A 63 18.74 -9.10 -0.18
N LEU A 64 18.85 -8.32 -1.26
CA LEU A 64 19.72 -7.13 -1.29
C LEU A 64 19.32 -6.08 -0.25
N ALA A 65 18.03 -5.83 -0.07
CA ALA A 65 17.54 -4.89 0.94
C ALA A 65 17.89 -5.36 2.37
N SER A 66 17.72 -6.65 2.68
CA SER A 66 18.07 -7.22 3.98
C SER A 66 19.57 -7.21 4.28
N GLU A 67 20.40 -7.33 3.23
CA GLU A 67 21.86 -7.21 3.30
C GLU A 67 22.33 -5.75 3.42
N GLY A 68 21.40 -4.78 3.34
CA GLY A 68 21.72 -3.35 3.44
C GLY A 68 22.36 -2.76 2.18
N PHE A 69 22.32 -3.47 1.05
CA PHE A 69 22.97 -3.07 -0.20
C PHE A 69 22.59 -1.64 -0.67
N TYR A 70 21.34 -1.23 -0.47
CA TYR A 70 20.83 0.07 -0.90
C TYR A 70 21.14 1.22 0.06
N ARG A 71 21.72 0.95 1.25
CA ARG A 71 21.99 2.00 2.24
C ARG A 71 23.10 2.93 1.75
N GLY A 72 22.84 4.23 1.79
CA GLY A 72 23.80 5.26 1.37
C GLY A 72 23.96 5.43 -0.14
N LEU A 73 23.18 4.69 -0.95
CA LEU A 73 23.14 4.92 -2.39
C LEU A 73 22.28 6.14 -2.73
N SER A 74 22.65 6.83 -3.80
CA SER A 74 21.90 7.98 -4.34
C SER A 74 21.19 7.60 -5.64
N PHE A 75 20.03 8.20 -5.88
CA PHE A 75 19.42 8.22 -7.22
C PHE A 75 20.30 9.06 -8.16
N TYR A 76 21.13 8.39 -8.96
CA TYR A 76 22.03 9.05 -9.90
C TYR A 76 21.33 9.54 -11.18
N ARG A 77 20.08 9.09 -11.41
CA ARG A 77 19.27 9.46 -12.57
C ARG A 77 17.85 9.78 -12.13
N VAL A 78 17.49 11.05 -12.22
CA VAL A 78 16.13 11.54 -11.98
C VAL A 78 15.73 12.39 -13.17
N ILE A 79 14.59 12.04 -13.79
CA ILE A 79 14.01 12.80 -14.90
C ILE A 79 12.62 13.22 -14.46
N ASP A 80 12.44 14.54 -14.37
CA ASP A 80 11.17 15.13 -13.96
C ASP A 80 10.00 14.65 -14.82
N GLY A 81 8.91 14.29 -14.18
CA GLY A 81 7.73 13.71 -14.82
C GLY A 81 7.91 12.30 -15.44
N PHE A 82 9.04 11.61 -15.19
CA PHE A 82 9.29 10.29 -15.77
C PHE A 82 9.73 9.22 -14.77
N VAL A 83 10.95 9.31 -14.22
CA VAL A 83 11.53 8.24 -13.37
C VAL A 83 12.61 8.78 -12.43
N ALA A 84 12.72 8.12 -11.27
CA ALA A 84 13.82 8.22 -10.32
C ALA A 84 14.21 6.80 -9.89
#